data_AF-A0A2P7VPB9-F1
#
_entry.id   AF-A0A2P7VPB9-F1
#
_cell.length_a   1.000
_cell.length_b   1.000
_cell.length_c   1.000
_cell.angle_alpha   90.00
_cell.angle_beta   90.00
_cell.angle_gamma   90.00
#
_symmetry.space_group_name_H-M   'P 1'
#
loop_
_entity.id
_entity.type
_entity.pdbx_description
1 polymer ?
#
loop_
_entity_poly.entity_id
_entity_poly.type
_entity_poly.pdbx_seq_one_letter_code
_entity_poly.pdbx_strand_id
1 'polypeptide(L)'
;MSNQAKVELDHVHAYPSDEPTVFNHLWARFAYTIIAWTILGLGINLGFFTSLILFFTPLAMDYLRFKPDTKLRIIARRVGLVTCGFWAAFGFIASSGVFTIVPEGENIMVMVAKNFVVFSGETFPVMIIWCIVGFNVFLTGIDPFIYQSKLEQIVIAGKETGLEG
;
A
#
# COMPACT_ATOMS: atom_id res chain seq x y z
N MET A 1 0.63 -42.49 -36.86
CA MET A 1 0.24 -41.61 -35.74
C MET A 1 1.45 -41.40 -34.84
N SER A 2 2.20 -40.30 -34.97
CA SER A 2 3.11 -39.78 -33.93
C SER A 2 3.94 -38.64 -34.54
N ASN A 3 3.42 -37.42 -34.49
CA ASN A 3 4.23 -36.19 -34.63
C ASN A 3 3.42 -34.92 -34.31
N GLN A 4 2.08 -34.99 -34.25
CA GLN A 4 1.25 -33.86 -33.80
C GLN A 4 1.16 -33.71 -32.28
N ALA A 5 1.39 -34.77 -31.51
CA ALA A 5 1.32 -34.70 -30.04
C ALA A 5 2.54 -34.06 -29.35
N LYS A 6 3.62 -33.76 -30.10
CA LYS A 6 4.86 -33.21 -29.54
C LYS A 6 5.03 -31.70 -29.72
N VAL A 7 4.17 -31.07 -30.54
CA VAL A 7 4.26 -29.63 -30.86
C VAL A 7 3.37 -28.78 -29.94
N GLU A 8 2.42 -29.39 -29.23
CA GLU A 8 1.46 -28.67 -28.39
C GLU A 8 1.88 -28.55 -26.91
N LEU A 9 3.13 -28.87 -26.59
CA LEU A 9 3.65 -28.90 -25.21
C LEU A 9 4.75 -27.87 -24.93
N ASP A 10 5.02 -26.95 -25.87
CA ASP A 10 6.14 -26.00 -25.79
C ASP A 10 5.73 -24.53 -25.55
N HIS A 11 4.45 -24.28 -25.24
CA HIS A 11 3.97 -22.94 -24.86
C HIS A 11 3.34 -22.85 -23.47
N VAL A 12 3.52 -23.87 -22.63
CA VAL A 12 3.41 -23.66 -21.20
C VAL A 12 4.70 -22.96 -20.79
N HIS A 13 4.71 -21.62 -20.87
CA HIS A 13 5.63 -20.84 -20.05
C HIS A 13 5.38 -21.29 -18.62
N ALA A 14 6.21 -22.23 -18.15
CA ALA A 14 6.43 -22.52 -16.75
C ALA A 14 7.06 -21.26 -16.16
N TYR A 15 6.24 -20.22 -15.98
CA TYR A 15 6.49 -19.33 -14.87
C TYR A 15 6.55 -20.25 -13.67
N PRO A 16 7.69 -20.33 -12.94
CA PRO A 16 7.65 -20.91 -11.62
C PRO A 16 6.49 -20.20 -10.93
N SER A 17 5.53 -20.98 -10.42
CA SER A 17 4.52 -20.44 -9.53
C SER A 17 5.29 -19.95 -8.33
N ASP A 18 5.74 -18.68 -8.36
CA ASP A 18 6.65 -18.08 -7.40
C ASP A 18 6.24 -18.55 -6.01
N GLU A 19 7.00 -19.50 -5.47
CA GLU A 19 6.72 -20.06 -4.16
C GLU A 19 6.72 -18.89 -3.18
N PRO A 20 5.79 -18.85 -2.22
CA PRO A 20 5.86 -17.87 -1.15
C PRO A 20 7.15 -18.13 -0.36
N THR A 21 8.27 -17.53 -0.78
CA THR A 21 9.54 -17.57 -0.07
C THR A 21 9.30 -17.18 1.39
N VAL A 22 10.05 -17.76 2.33
CA VAL A 22 9.89 -17.48 3.77
C VAL A 22 10.17 -15.99 4.11
N PHE A 23 10.74 -15.24 3.15
CA PHE A 23 10.96 -13.79 3.13
C PHE A 23 9.89 -12.99 2.34
N ASN A 24 8.80 -13.62 1.90
CA ASN A 24 7.79 -13.07 1.00
C ASN A 24 6.81 -12.13 1.76
N HIS A 25 7.26 -10.87 1.84
CA HIS A 25 6.56 -9.65 1.42
C HIS A 25 5.43 -8.99 2.25
N LEU A 26 5.06 -9.42 3.46
CA LEU A 26 4.17 -8.63 4.33
C LEU A 26 4.94 -7.75 5.34
N TRP A 27 5.91 -8.34 6.05
CA TRP A 27 6.75 -7.59 6.99
C TRP A 27 7.73 -6.65 6.29
N ALA A 28 8.34 -7.09 5.19
CA ALA A 28 9.16 -6.23 4.34
C ALA A 28 8.33 -5.06 3.79
N ARG A 29 7.05 -5.32 3.47
CA ARG A 29 6.10 -4.30 3.04
C ARG A 29 5.87 -3.26 4.12
N PHE A 30 5.49 -3.73 5.30
CA PHE A 30 5.31 -2.86 6.45
C PHE A 30 6.57 -2.02 6.75
N ALA A 31 7.74 -2.65 6.77
CA ALA A 31 9.01 -1.97 7.02
C ALA A 31 9.32 -0.87 6.01
N TYR A 32 9.24 -1.16 4.70
CA TYR A 32 9.50 -0.13 3.69
C TYR A 32 8.43 0.98 3.73
N THR A 33 7.16 0.66 4.02
CA THR A 33 6.10 1.68 4.13
C THR A 33 6.30 2.61 5.32
N ILE A 34 6.81 2.10 6.45
CA ILE A 34 7.21 2.94 7.59
C ILE A 34 8.34 3.88 7.19
N ILE A 35 9.40 3.34 6.56
CA ILE A 35 10.53 4.15 6.12
C ILE A 35 10.06 5.26 5.17
N ALA A 36 9.24 4.91 4.18
CA ALA A 36 8.71 5.86 3.21
C ALA A 36 7.79 6.91 3.85
N TRP A 37 6.99 6.55 4.87
CA TRP A 37 6.17 7.49 5.63
C TRP A 37 6.99 8.47 6.47
N THR A 38 8.07 7.98 7.09
CA THR A 38 9.02 8.85 7.81
C THR A 38 9.71 9.82 6.86
N ILE A 39 10.18 9.35 5.69
CA ILE A 39 10.79 10.20 4.66
C ILE A 39 9.80 11.27 4.16
N LEU A 40 8.52 10.91 3.97
CA LEU A 40 7.46 11.84 3.61
C LEU A 40 7.31 12.97 4.65
N GLY A 41 7.49 12.67 5.94
CA GLY A 41 7.45 13.65 7.03
C GLY A 41 8.68 14.53 7.16
N LEU A 42 9.86 14.03 6.78
CA LEU A 42 11.11 14.80 6.83
C LEU A 42 11.22 15.82 5.68
N GLY A 43 10.57 15.57 4.55
CA GLY A 43 10.65 16.37 3.34
C GLY A 43 9.45 17.26 3.06
N ILE A 44 8.70 17.70 4.08
CA ILE A 44 7.48 18.52 3.89
C ILE A 44 7.86 19.88 3.29
N ASN A 45 7.76 19.97 1.97
CA ASN A 45 8.07 21.15 1.15
C ASN A 45 7.04 21.26 0.01
N LEU A 46 7.26 22.17 -0.95
CA LEU A 46 6.46 22.30 -2.18
C LEU A 46 6.23 20.96 -2.92
N GLY A 47 7.14 20.00 -2.79
CA GLY A 47 7.03 18.66 -3.39
C GLY A 47 6.20 17.64 -2.60
N PHE A 48 5.64 17.99 -1.44
CA PHE A 48 4.93 17.04 -0.56
C PHE A 48 3.81 16.27 -1.26
N PHE A 49 2.96 16.96 -2.05
CA PHE A 49 1.86 16.30 -2.75
C PHE A 49 2.35 15.34 -3.83
N THR A 50 3.44 15.68 -4.53
CA THR A 50 4.09 14.77 -5.47
C THR A 50 4.67 13.55 -4.73
N SER A 51 5.32 13.76 -3.59
CA SER A 51 5.80 12.68 -2.73
C SER A 51 4.67 11.78 -2.22
N LEU A 52 3.49 12.35 -1.94
CA LEU A 52 2.28 11.61 -1.57
C LEU A 52 1.82 10.68 -2.69
N ILE A 53 1.81 11.16 -3.94
CA ILE A 53 1.48 10.33 -5.12
C ILE A 53 2.51 9.20 -5.26
N LEU A 54 3.80 9.53 -5.17
CA LEU A 54 4.90 8.57 -5.29
C LEU A 54 4.92 7.55 -4.14
N PHE A 55 4.35 7.89 -2.99
CA PHE A 55 4.16 6.98 -1.87
C PHE A 55 3.01 6.00 -2.13
N PHE A 56 1.84 6.50 -2.53
CA PHE A 56 0.64 5.68 -2.66
C PHE A 56 0.56 4.88 -3.96
N THR A 57 1.22 5.32 -5.04
CA THR A 57 1.24 4.61 -6.33
C THR A 57 1.88 3.22 -6.25
N PRO A 58 3.13 3.06 -5.76
CA PRO A 58 3.73 1.72 -5.60
C PRO A 58 2.95 0.89 -4.57
N LEU A 59 2.40 1.52 -3.52
CA LEU A 59 1.57 0.82 -2.54
C LEU A 59 0.29 0.25 -3.16
N ALA A 60 -0.35 0.99 -4.09
CA ALA A 60 -1.49 0.53 -4.87
C ALA A 60 -1.10 -0.60 -5.83
N MET A 61 0.06 -0.50 -6.50
CA MET A 61 0.58 -1.56 -7.36
C MET A 61 0.84 -2.86 -6.58
N ASP A 62 1.33 -2.76 -5.35
CA ASP A 62 1.49 -3.90 -4.46
C ASP A 62 0.15 -4.53 -4.07
N TYR A 63 -0.86 -3.72 -3.76
CA TYR A 63 -2.22 -4.23 -3.54
C TYR A 63 -2.81 -4.88 -4.80
N LEU A 64 -2.48 -4.40 -6.00
CA LEU A 64 -2.92 -5.00 -7.26
C LEU A 64 -2.27 -6.36 -7.51
N ARG A 65 -0.97 -6.50 -7.22
CA ARG A 65 -0.22 -7.76 -7.37
C ARG A 65 -0.63 -8.83 -6.37
N PHE A 66 -1.11 -8.43 -5.18
CA PHE A 66 -1.56 -9.36 -4.15
C PHE A 66 -2.82 -10.14 -4.59
N LYS A 67 -2.75 -11.48 -4.60
CA LYS A 67 -3.88 -12.38 -4.86
C LYS A 67 -4.38 -12.99 -3.54
N PRO A 68 -5.49 -12.48 -2.96
CA PRO A 68 -6.00 -12.96 -1.68
C PRO A 68 -6.88 -14.21 -1.83
N ASP A 69 -6.61 -15.26 -1.03
CA ASP A 69 -7.42 -16.49 -1.03
C ASP A 69 -8.58 -16.46 -0.01
N THR A 70 -8.57 -15.53 0.95
CA THR A 70 -9.56 -15.48 2.05
C THR A 70 -10.48 -14.26 1.95
N LYS A 71 -11.76 -14.41 2.31
CA LYS A 71 -12.75 -13.30 2.30
C LYS A 71 -12.27 -12.03 3.02
N LEU A 72 -11.67 -12.19 4.20
CA LEU A 72 -11.12 -11.07 4.98
C LEU A 72 -9.97 -10.35 4.24
N ARG A 73 -9.13 -11.10 3.53
CA ARG A 73 -8.02 -10.56 2.72
C ARG A 73 -8.51 -9.84 1.47
N ILE A 74 -9.61 -10.31 0.88
CA ILE A 74 -10.25 -9.61 -0.25
C ILE A 74 -10.76 -8.24 0.21
N ILE A 75 -11.36 -8.16 1.40
CA ILE A 75 -11.83 -6.90 1.97
C ILE A 75 -10.65 -5.99 2.30
N ALA A 76 -9.63 -6.48 3.00
CA ALA A 76 -8.43 -5.70 3.34
C ALA A 76 -7.74 -5.15 2.08
N ARG A 77 -7.60 -5.96 1.02
CA ARG A 77 -7.08 -5.52 -0.28
C ARG A 77 -7.94 -4.42 -0.89
N ARG A 78 -9.27 -4.56 -0.89
CA ARG A 78 -10.19 -3.55 -1.44
C ARG A 78 -10.10 -2.24 -0.67
N VAL A 79 -10.11 -2.29 0.66
CA VAL A 79 -9.95 -1.11 1.52
C VAL A 79 -8.60 -0.44 1.24
N GLY A 80 -7.51 -1.20 1.23
CA GLY A 80 -6.18 -0.67 0.92
C GLY A 80 -6.11 -0.01 -0.45
N LEU A 81 -6.70 -0.62 -1.47
CA LEU A 81 -6.71 -0.08 -2.83
C LEU A 81 -7.57 1.19 -2.95
N VAL A 82 -8.74 1.24 -2.31
CA VAL A 82 -9.59 2.44 -2.25
C VAL A 82 -8.87 3.57 -1.53
N THR A 83 -8.26 3.28 -0.37
CA THR A 83 -7.49 4.26 0.39
C THR A 83 -6.29 4.79 -0.41
N CYS A 84 -5.52 3.91 -1.05
CA CYS A 84 -4.40 4.33 -1.89
C CYS A 84 -4.87 5.16 -3.09
N GLY A 85 -5.96 4.75 -3.75
CA GLY A 85 -6.55 5.48 -4.86
C GLY A 85 -7.06 6.86 -4.45
N PHE A 86 -7.73 6.97 -3.30
CA PHE A 86 -8.17 8.23 -2.73
C PHE A 86 -6.98 9.17 -2.47
N TRP A 87 -5.93 8.69 -1.81
CA TRP A 87 -4.76 9.51 -1.51
C TRP A 87 -3.95 9.88 -2.75
N ALA A 88 -3.82 8.99 -3.73
CA ALA A 88 -3.17 9.28 -4.99
C ALA A 88 -3.95 10.35 -5.78
N ALA A 89 -5.28 10.23 -5.83
CA ALA A 89 -6.15 11.25 -6.45
C ALA A 89 -6.08 12.58 -5.71
N PHE A 90 -6.10 12.56 -4.37
CA PHE A 90 -5.92 13.75 -3.54
C PHE A 90 -4.57 14.42 -3.81
N GLY A 91 -3.47 13.66 -3.83
CA GLY A 91 -2.13 14.16 -4.16
C GLY A 91 -2.08 14.76 -5.57
N PHE A 92 -2.73 14.12 -6.55
CA PHE A 92 -2.80 14.62 -7.93
C PHE A 92 -3.54 15.96 -8.01
N ILE A 93 -4.73 16.07 -7.40
CA ILE A 93 -5.50 17.31 -7.32
C ILE A 93 -4.71 18.40 -6.57
N ALA A 94 -4.05 18.04 -5.49
CA ALA A 94 -3.23 18.98 -4.73
C ALA A 94 -2.02 19.48 -5.53
N SER A 95 -1.40 18.61 -6.32
CA SER A 95 -0.28 18.97 -7.20
C SER A 95 -0.67 19.94 -8.32
N SER A 96 -1.96 20.05 -8.67
CA SER A 96 -2.43 21.00 -9.69
C SER A 96 -2.54 22.45 -9.17
N GLY A 97 -2.08 22.71 -7.94
CA GLY A 97 -2.08 24.05 -7.32
C GLY A 97 -3.37 24.41 -6.59
N VAL A 98 -4.26 23.43 -6.36
CA VAL A 98 -5.47 23.61 -5.52
C VAL A 98 -5.07 23.86 -4.08
N PHE A 99 -4.07 23.13 -3.62
CA PHE A 99 -3.51 23.24 -2.28
C PHE A 99 -2.06 23.71 -2.39
N THR A 100 -1.69 24.68 -1.56
CA THR A 100 -0.31 25.17 -1.44
C THR A 100 0.18 24.93 -0.03
N ILE A 101 1.48 24.63 0.10
CA ILE A 101 2.11 24.50 1.41
C ILE A 101 2.75 25.83 1.76
N VAL A 102 2.31 26.40 2.87
CA VAL A 102 2.78 27.70 3.35
C VAL A 102 3.34 27.51 4.77
N PRO A 103 4.59 27.94 5.03
CA PRO A 103 5.10 27.99 6.38
C PRO A 103 4.42 29.12 7.16
N GLU A 104 3.88 28.81 8.33
CA GLU A 104 3.25 29.77 9.25
C GLU A 104 3.91 29.62 10.64
N GLY A 105 4.96 30.42 10.86
CA GLY A 105 5.81 30.29 12.05
C GLY A 105 6.63 28.99 12.03
N GLU A 106 6.51 28.19 13.08
CA GLU A 106 7.13 26.86 13.17
C GLU A 106 6.27 25.75 12.53
N ASN A 107 5.04 26.06 12.13
CA ASN A 107 4.11 25.09 11.59
C ASN A 107 4.08 25.13 10.06
N ILE A 108 3.85 23.96 9.47
CA ILE A 108 3.65 23.84 8.03
C ILE A 108 2.17 23.62 7.76
N MET A 109 1.55 24.56 7.05
CA MET A 109 0.12 24.59 6.79
C MET A 109 -0.16 24.27 5.31
N VAL A 110 -1.27 23.61 5.07
CA VAL A 110 -1.90 23.54 3.75
C VAL A 110 -2.88 24.68 3.64
N MET A 111 -2.79 25.45 2.57
CA MET A 111 -3.70 26.55 2.24
C MET A 111 -4.44 26.23 0.95
N VAL A 112 -5.74 26.48 0.93
CA VAL A 112 -6.55 26.38 -0.29
C VAL A 112 -6.35 27.62 -1.14
N ALA A 113 -6.05 27.45 -2.42
CA ALA A 113 -5.86 28.57 -3.33
C ALA A 113 -7.14 29.43 -3.44
N LYS A 114 -6.96 30.76 -3.46
CA LYS A 114 -8.06 31.75 -3.43
C LYS A 114 -8.96 31.72 -4.68
N ASN A 115 -8.51 31.05 -5.74
CA ASN A 115 -9.23 30.96 -7.01
C ASN A 115 -10.29 29.84 -7.01
N PHE A 116 -10.50 29.13 -5.89
CA PHE A 116 -11.46 28.04 -5.79
C PHE A 116 -12.75 28.48 -5.08
N VAL A 117 -13.88 28.03 -5.63
CA VAL A 117 -15.23 28.43 -5.20
C VAL A 117 -15.61 27.88 -3.82
N VAL A 118 -15.00 26.76 -3.42
CA VAL A 118 -15.35 26.01 -2.21
C VAL A 118 -14.14 26.06 -1.27
N PHE A 119 -14.24 26.78 -0.15
CA PHE A 119 -13.20 26.97 0.88
C PHE A 119 -11.95 27.78 0.49
N SER A 120 -12.11 28.87 -0.29
CA SER A 120 -11.00 29.79 -0.58
C SER A 120 -10.35 30.33 0.70
N GLY A 121 -9.03 30.14 0.84
CA GLY A 121 -8.23 30.79 1.88
C GLY A 121 -8.23 30.09 3.23
N GLU A 122 -8.95 28.98 3.38
CA GLU A 122 -8.88 28.15 4.58
C GLU A 122 -7.50 27.47 4.68
N THR A 123 -7.01 27.36 5.91
CA THR A 123 -5.74 26.71 6.23
C THR A 123 -5.94 25.57 7.22
N PHE A 124 -5.14 24.53 7.08
CA PHE A 124 -5.12 23.42 8.03
C PHE A 124 -3.71 22.82 8.13
N PRO A 125 -3.31 22.31 9.31
CA PRO A 125 -1.95 21.83 9.52
C PRO A 125 -1.67 20.56 8.72
N VAL A 126 -0.52 20.52 8.02
CA VAL A 126 -0.04 19.34 7.28
C VAL A 126 0.10 18.12 8.19
N MET A 127 0.38 18.36 9.48
CA MET A 127 0.46 17.31 10.50
C MET A 127 -0.76 16.39 10.51
N ILE A 128 -1.97 16.92 10.25
CA ILE A 128 -3.18 16.10 10.18
C ILE A 128 -3.10 15.09 9.03
N ILE A 129 -2.71 15.54 7.84
CA ILE A 129 -2.52 14.65 6.67
C ILE A 129 -1.47 13.59 7.01
N TRP A 130 -0.32 14.00 7.54
CA TRP A 130 0.78 13.09 7.87
C TRP A 130 0.36 12.03 8.90
N CYS A 131 -0.41 12.43 9.93
CA CYS A 131 -0.96 11.51 10.93
C CYS A 131 -1.97 10.52 10.31
N ILE A 132 -2.87 10.97 9.43
CA ILE A 132 -3.85 10.07 8.78
C ILE A 132 -3.13 9.08 7.84
N VAL A 133 -2.11 9.53 7.12
CA VAL A 133 -1.26 8.64 6.31
C VAL A 133 -0.55 7.63 7.21
N GLY A 134 0.03 8.07 8.32
CA GLY A 134 0.69 7.21 9.30
C GLY A 134 -0.24 6.16 9.91
N PHE A 135 -1.48 6.54 10.20
CA PHE A 135 -2.51 5.61 10.65
C PHE A 135 -2.80 4.53 9.60
N ASN A 136 -2.88 4.90 8.32
CA ASN A 136 -3.04 3.92 7.24
C ASN A 136 -1.84 2.96 7.15
N VAL A 137 -0.61 3.47 7.30
CA VAL A 137 0.59 2.62 7.37
C VAL A 137 0.53 1.67 8.56
N PHE A 138 0.11 2.14 9.73
CA PHE A 138 -0.05 1.28 10.90
C PHE A 138 -1.08 0.17 10.68
N LEU A 139 -2.21 0.48 10.04
CA LEU A 139 -3.19 -0.54 9.65
C LEU A 139 -2.59 -1.61 8.72
N THR A 140 -1.73 -1.23 7.78
CA THR A 140 -1.02 -2.22 6.95
C THR A 140 -0.08 -3.14 7.74
N GLY A 141 0.37 -2.70 8.93
CA GLY A 141 1.16 -3.53 9.84
C GLY A 141 0.35 -4.57 10.61
N ILE A 142 -0.97 -4.39 10.74
CA ILE A 142 -1.85 -5.36 11.43
C ILE A 142 -2.06 -6.61 10.56
N ASP A 143 -2.01 -6.46 9.23
CA ASP A 143 -2.17 -7.56 8.28
C ASP A 143 -1.20 -8.75 8.53
N PRO A 144 0.13 -8.53 8.72
CA PRO A 144 1.05 -9.60 9.07
C PRO A 144 0.76 -10.32 10.40
N PHE A 145 0.28 -9.61 11.42
CA PHE A 145 -0.04 -10.24 12.72
C PHE A 145 -1.23 -11.20 12.61
N ILE A 146 -2.27 -10.83 11.86
CA ILE A 146 -3.40 -11.71 11.57
C ILE A 146 -2.95 -12.94 10.75
N TYR A 147 -1.91 -12.79 9.93
CA TYR A 147 -1.35 -13.84 9.08
C TYR A 147 -0.57 -14.91 9.87
N GLN A 148 0.35 -14.51 10.75
CA GLN A 148 1.16 -15.45 11.56
C GLN A 148 0.28 -16.37 12.41
N SER A 149 -0.76 -15.82 13.05
CA SER A 149 -1.67 -16.59 13.91
C SER A 149 -2.36 -17.76 13.21
N LYS A 150 -2.68 -17.65 11.90
CA LYS A 150 -3.33 -18.73 11.14
C LYS A 150 -2.36 -19.79 10.63
N LEU A 151 -1.16 -19.41 10.20
CA LEU A 151 -0.15 -20.39 9.79
C LEU A 151 0.35 -21.20 10.98
N GLU A 152 0.55 -20.59 12.14
CA GLU A 152 0.87 -21.31 13.37
C GLU A 152 -0.22 -22.33 13.72
N GLN A 153 -1.50 -21.95 13.62
CA GLN A 153 -2.61 -22.89 13.83
C GLN A 153 -2.61 -24.07 12.85
N ILE A 154 -2.27 -23.84 11.57
CA ILE A 154 -2.20 -24.90 10.56
C ILE A 154 -0.99 -25.82 10.80
N VAL A 155 0.17 -25.27 11.16
CA VAL A 155 1.38 -26.06 11.46
C VAL A 155 1.17 -26.88 12.74
N ILE A 156 0.56 -26.30 13.77
CA ILE A 156 0.23 -27.01 15.01
C ILE A 156 -0.79 -28.12 14.72
N ALA A 157 -1.86 -27.84 13.96
CA ALA A 157 -2.85 -28.85 13.56
C ALA A 157 -2.26 -29.96 12.68
N GLY A 158 -1.35 -29.62 11.75
CA GLY A 158 -0.67 -30.57 10.88
C GLY A 158 0.24 -31.52 11.67
N LYS A 159 0.92 -31.00 12.71
CA LYS A 159 1.79 -31.77 13.61
C LYS A 159 0.99 -32.72 14.51
N GLU A 160 -0.26 -32.39 14.82
CA GLU A 160 -1.18 -33.28 15.56
C GLU A 160 -1.80 -34.40 14.68
N THR A 161 -1.91 -34.19 13.36
CA THR A 161 -2.51 -35.18 12.44
C THR A 161 -1.55 -36.27 11.92
N GLY A 162 -0.26 -36.22 12.26
CA GLY A 162 0.67 -37.32 11.96
C GLY A 162 0.86 -37.66 10.47
N LEU A 163 0.71 -36.67 9.57
CA LEU A 163 1.03 -36.83 8.14
C LEU A 163 2.53 -36.56 7.89
N GLU A 164 3.40 -37.27 8.60
CA GLU A 164 4.74 -37.60 8.11
C GLU A 164 4.71 -39.07 7.69
N GLY A 165 4.44 -39.30 6.40
CA GLY A 165 4.52 -40.59 5.73
C GLY A 165 5.03 -40.38 4.31
#